data_AF-A0A841GW21-F1
#
_entry.id   AF-A0A841GW21-F1
#
_cell.length_a   1.000
_cell.length_b   1.000
_cell.length_c   1.000
_cell.angle_alpha   90.00
_cell.angle_beta   90.00
_cell.angle_gamma   90.00
#
_symmetry.space_group_name_H-M   'P 1'
#
loop_
_entity.id
_entity.type
_entity.pdbx_description
1 polymer ?
#
loop_
_entity_poly.entity_id
_entity_poly.type
_entity_poly.pdbx_seq_one_letter_code
_entity_poly.pdbx_strand_id
1 'polypeptide(L)'
;MSTKLAMIALLLYFLVGCPAAGSGQASSTTRARTATTQRDTGQPGIRALASTDSLVLLQRKEIEILREYDESLLNTVYWALGGVFTLAAVLLASGWWVNFRLYERDKNAIREEMLVAVRQEVRALDTGLREEARRQQDQFTEELRFLRTQVQEALPALRDDVRKEAELAATFALNPIARKLNNLDHEFTGLKIDLLEEEVESLRKRGPTLAVQKCIEWLHLSIRHGNPFNVEAALQVLIALVEGGGEFFRSELREAIEVVRRTDDESPLKARALAALDSAKLME
;
A
#
# COMPACT_ATOMS: atom_id res chain seq x y z
N MET A 1 -50.80 6.95 16.26
CA MET A 1 -51.24 8.38 16.25
C MET A 1 -52.76 8.54 16.19
N SER A 2 -53.52 7.65 15.54
CA SER A 2 -54.98 7.81 15.32
C SER A 2 -55.84 7.86 16.59
N THR A 3 -55.50 7.13 17.64
CA THR A 3 -56.30 7.06 18.89
C THR A 3 -56.24 8.33 19.73
N LYS A 4 -55.14 9.09 19.67
CA LYS A 4 -54.99 10.36 20.40
C LYS A 4 -55.81 11.49 19.78
N LEU A 5 -55.95 11.50 18.46
CA LEU A 5 -56.79 12.46 17.73
C LEU A 5 -58.28 12.20 17.97
N ALA A 6 -58.71 10.93 18.00
CA ALA A 6 -60.09 10.56 18.32
C ALA A 6 -60.50 10.99 19.74
N MET A 7 -59.59 10.86 20.71
CA MET A 7 -59.88 11.25 22.09
C MET A 7 -59.96 12.78 22.27
N ILE A 8 -59.11 13.55 21.58
CA ILE A 8 -59.16 15.02 21.59
C ILE A 8 -60.42 15.54 20.87
N ALA A 9 -60.83 14.92 19.77
CA ALA A 9 -62.07 15.28 19.06
C ALA A 9 -63.31 15.03 19.92
N LEU A 10 -63.34 13.93 20.69
CA LEU A 10 -64.45 13.59 21.57
C LEU A 10 -64.52 14.52 22.80
N LEU A 11 -63.36 14.98 23.29
CA LEU A 11 -63.26 15.95 24.39
C LEU A 11 -63.66 17.37 23.93
N LEU A 12 -63.32 17.77 22.70
CA LEU A 12 -63.79 19.03 22.10
C LEU A 12 -65.29 19.01 21.79
N TYR A 13 -65.85 17.88 21.37
CA TYR A 13 -67.28 17.72 21.15
C TYR A 13 -68.08 17.89 22.45
N PHE A 14 -67.56 17.42 23.59
CA PHE A 14 -68.17 17.60 24.91
C PHE A 14 -68.02 19.03 25.46
N LEU A 15 -66.93 19.75 25.11
CA LEU A 15 -66.68 21.12 25.58
C LEU A 15 -67.44 22.19 24.78
N VAL A 16 -67.81 21.92 23.53
CA VAL A 16 -68.60 22.85 22.69
C VAL A 16 -70.12 22.62 22.84
N GLY A 17 -70.54 21.48 23.40
CA GLY A 17 -71.95 21.08 23.47
C GLY A 17 -72.79 21.56 24.66
N CYS A 18 -72.27 22.41 25.56
CA CYS A 18 -73.01 22.84 26.76
C CYS A 18 -73.34 24.34 26.70
N PRO A 19 -74.51 24.76 26.22
CA PRO A 19 -74.96 26.14 26.36
C PRO A 19 -75.57 26.32 27.75
N ALA A 20 -74.84 26.98 28.65
CA ALA A 20 -75.37 27.53 29.88
C ALA A 20 -75.71 29.02 29.69
N ALA A 21 -76.95 29.35 30.06
CA ALA A 21 -77.49 30.65 30.45
C ALA A 21 -78.00 31.62 29.36
N GLY A 22 -79.20 32.16 29.61
CA GLY A 22 -79.59 33.46 29.08
C GLY A 22 -81.09 33.69 28.91
N SER A 23 -81.77 34.06 30.00
CA SER A 23 -83.12 34.67 30.00
C SER A 23 -83.15 36.00 29.23
N GLY A 24 -84.25 36.26 28.52
CA GLY A 24 -84.53 37.56 27.88
C GLY A 24 -85.95 37.67 27.34
N GLN A 25 -86.77 38.51 27.99
CA GLN A 25 -88.08 38.98 27.54
C GLN A 25 -88.00 39.71 26.19
N ALA A 26 -89.02 39.57 25.33
CA ALA A 26 -89.68 40.70 24.67
C ALA A 26 -90.97 40.27 23.93
N SER A 27 -92.00 41.08 24.15
CA SER A 27 -93.35 41.04 23.61
C SER A 27 -93.43 41.37 22.11
N SER A 28 -94.40 40.77 21.40
CA SER A 28 -95.48 41.49 20.68
C SER A 28 -96.25 40.52 19.76
N THR A 29 -97.55 40.29 19.98
CA THR A 29 -98.74 41.03 19.46
C THR A 29 -99.07 40.72 17.99
N THR A 30 -100.30 40.23 17.73
CA THR A 30 -101.29 40.77 16.76
C THR A 30 -102.04 39.71 15.91
N ARG A 31 -103.32 39.51 16.30
CA ARG A 31 -104.58 39.38 15.50
C ARG A 31 -104.66 38.30 14.39
N ALA A 32 -105.78 37.61 14.16
CA ALA A 32 -107.20 38.00 14.00
C ALA A 32 -108.04 36.69 13.95
N ARG A 33 -109.37 36.57 14.05
CA ARG A 33 -110.54 37.40 14.44
C ARG A 33 -111.80 36.51 14.16
N THR A 34 -112.82 36.61 15.03
CA THR A 34 -114.30 36.38 14.85
C THR A 34 -114.82 34.97 14.47
N ALA A 35 -116.00 34.47 14.85
CA ALA A 35 -117.22 34.96 15.55
C ALA A 35 -118.02 33.69 16.00
N THR A 36 -118.54 33.59 17.22
CA THR A 36 -119.94 33.87 17.65
C THR A 36 -120.95 32.72 17.53
N THR A 37 -121.54 32.30 18.68
CA THR A 37 -122.95 31.92 19.01
C THR A 37 -122.88 31.08 20.30
N GLN A 38 -123.31 31.42 21.53
CA GLN A 38 -124.44 32.16 22.14
C GLN A 38 -125.84 31.51 22.07
N ARG A 39 -126.20 30.74 23.12
CA ARG A 39 -127.50 30.69 23.86
C ARG A 39 -127.35 29.64 24.99
N ASP A 40 -127.36 29.95 26.29
CA ASP A 40 -128.46 30.44 27.17
C ASP A 40 -129.65 29.47 27.16
N THR A 41 -130.10 28.83 28.25
CA THR A 41 -130.55 29.40 29.54
C THR A 41 -130.61 28.35 30.67
N GLY A 42 -130.35 28.74 31.92
CA GLY A 42 -130.70 27.95 33.12
C GLY A 42 -130.12 28.42 34.46
N GLN A 43 -130.42 29.65 34.88
CA GLN A 43 -130.26 30.15 36.27
C GLN A 43 -131.21 29.40 37.26
N PRO A 44 -131.16 29.65 38.59
CA PRO A 44 -130.16 30.33 39.43
C PRO A 44 -129.82 29.54 40.72
N GLY A 45 -128.71 29.89 41.40
CA GLY A 45 -128.38 29.29 42.70
C GLY A 45 -127.26 30.01 43.43
N ILE A 46 -127.57 31.19 43.96
CA ILE A 46 -126.71 31.96 44.86
C ILE A 46 -126.41 31.09 46.11
N ARG A 47 -125.15 30.65 46.27
CA ARG A 47 -124.43 30.30 47.53
C ARG A 47 -123.23 29.36 47.24
N ALA A 48 -122.07 29.88 46.83
CA ALA A 48 -120.78 29.15 46.89
C ALA A 48 -119.55 30.04 46.58
N LEU A 49 -119.47 31.26 47.10
CA LEU A 49 -118.32 32.17 46.86
C LEU A 49 -117.18 32.02 47.91
N ALA A 50 -117.23 31.00 48.77
CA ALA A 50 -116.24 30.76 49.81
C ALA A 50 -115.35 29.52 49.59
N SER A 51 -115.59 28.72 48.54
CA SER A 51 -114.87 27.46 48.29
C SER A 51 -113.95 27.48 47.06
N THR A 52 -114.06 28.47 46.17
CA THR A 52 -113.20 28.61 44.98
C THR A 52 -111.87 29.30 45.29
N ASP A 53 -111.85 30.31 46.16
CA ASP A 53 -110.61 31.00 46.54
C ASP A 53 -109.66 30.10 47.34
N SER A 54 -110.21 29.22 48.18
CA SER A 54 -109.41 28.23 48.91
C SER A 54 -108.84 27.15 47.98
N LEU A 55 -109.55 26.77 46.92
CA LEU A 55 -109.06 25.85 45.89
C LEU A 55 -107.95 26.47 45.03
N VAL A 56 -108.09 27.74 44.65
CA VAL A 56 -107.05 28.47 43.89
C VAL A 56 -105.80 28.68 44.76
N LEU A 57 -105.97 28.96 46.06
CA LEU A 57 -104.87 29.03 47.01
C LEU A 57 -104.19 27.67 47.23
N LEU A 58 -104.96 26.57 47.29
CA LEU A 58 -104.42 25.21 47.36
C LEU A 58 -103.62 24.86 46.11
N GLN A 59 -104.12 25.17 44.91
CA GLN A 59 -103.40 24.93 43.67
C GLN A 59 -102.12 25.75 43.54
N ARG A 60 -102.11 27.02 44.00
CA ARG A 60 -100.89 27.83 44.03
C ARG A 60 -99.87 27.29 45.01
N LYS A 61 -100.31 26.81 46.18
CA LYS A 61 -99.43 26.16 47.15
C LYS A 61 -98.81 24.87 46.60
N GLU A 62 -99.56 24.05 45.87
CA GLU A 62 -99.01 22.85 45.22
C GLU A 62 -97.97 23.20 44.16
N ILE A 63 -98.20 24.25 43.36
CA ILE A 63 -97.24 24.70 42.34
C ILE A 63 -95.94 25.23 42.98
N GLU A 64 -96.05 25.99 44.08
CA GLU A 64 -94.88 26.51 44.80
C GLU A 64 -94.05 25.38 45.40
N ILE A 65 -94.71 24.40 46.03
CA ILE A 65 -94.06 23.22 46.60
C ILE A 65 -93.38 22.39 45.51
N LEU A 66 -94.02 22.17 44.37
CA LEU A 66 -93.42 21.46 43.22
C LEU A 66 -92.17 22.19 42.71
N ARG A 67 -92.21 23.52 42.64
CA ARG A 67 -91.08 24.32 42.15
C ARG A 67 -89.87 24.26 43.09
N GLU A 68 -90.10 24.25 44.40
CA GLU A 68 -89.04 24.12 45.41
C GLU A 68 -88.44 22.70 45.42
N TYR A 69 -89.26 21.66 45.20
CA TYR A 69 -88.77 20.28 45.00
C TYR A 69 -87.94 20.14 43.72
N ASP A 70 -88.36 20.75 42.62
CA ASP A 70 -87.60 20.74 41.35
C ASP A 70 -86.23 21.41 41.51
N GLU A 71 -86.14 22.55 42.19
CA GLU A 71 -84.88 23.27 42.42
C GLU A 71 -83.92 22.47 43.33
N SER A 72 -84.45 21.84 44.37
CA SER A 72 -83.73 20.91 45.24
C SER A 72 -83.18 19.70 44.47
N LEU A 73 -84.01 19.07 43.62
CA LEU A 73 -83.61 17.94 42.79
C LEU A 73 -82.51 18.33 41.80
N LEU A 74 -82.70 19.45 41.10
CA LEU A 74 -81.71 19.97 40.15
C LEU A 74 -80.37 20.22 40.84
N ASN A 75 -80.35 20.87 42.01
CA ASN A 75 -79.12 21.15 42.73
C ASN A 75 -78.39 19.86 43.15
N THR A 76 -79.12 18.85 43.64
CA THR A 76 -78.54 17.56 44.05
C THR A 76 -77.97 16.81 42.84
N VAL A 77 -78.67 16.85 41.70
CA VAL A 77 -78.19 16.26 40.44
C VAL A 77 -76.95 17.00 39.94
N TYR A 78 -76.90 18.34 40.01
CA TYR A 78 -75.73 19.11 39.63
C TYR A 78 -74.51 18.77 40.50
N TRP A 79 -74.67 18.65 41.81
CA TRP A 79 -73.60 18.24 42.71
C TRP A 79 -73.12 16.80 42.44
N ALA A 80 -74.03 15.87 42.19
CA ALA A 80 -73.68 14.50 41.84
C ALA A 80 -72.94 14.43 40.49
N LEU A 81 -73.43 15.16 39.48
CA LEU A 81 -72.80 15.22 38.16
C LEU A 81 -71.41 15.86 38.22
N GLY A 82 -71.26 16.93 39.02
CA GLY A 82 -69.99 17.59 39.27
C GLY A 82 -68.97 16.66 39.95
N GLY A 83 -69.41 15.87 40.93
CA GLY A 83 -68.58 14.85 41.57
C GLY A 83 -68.08 13.80 40.59
N VAL A 84 -68.98 13.26 39.75
CA VAL A 84 -68.62 12.27 38.71
C VAL A 84 -67.67 12.87 37.67
N PHE A 85 -67.91 14.10 37.23
CA PHE A 85 -67.05 14.77 36.26
C PHE A 85 -65.65 15.04 36.83
N THR A 86 -65.56 15.47 38.08
CA THR A 86 -64.29 15.67 38.78
C THR A 86 -63.52 14.36 38.90
N LEU A 87 -64.21 13.27 39.27
CA LEU A 87 -63.61 11.94 39.36
C LEU A 87 -63.10 11.47 37.98
N ALA A 88 -63.87 11.68 36.91
CA ALA A 88 -63.47 11.36 35.55
C ALA A 88 -62.23 12.15 35.11
N ALA A 89 -62.18 13.46 35.41
CA ALA A 89 -61.02 14.30 35.11
C ALA A 89 -59.76 13.85 35.85
N VAL A 90 -59.88 13.49 37.14
CA VAL A 90 -58.77 12.95 37.94
C VAL A 90 -58.26 11.62 37.36
N LEU A 91 -59.16 10.71 36.98
CA LEU A 91 -58.79 9.44 36.37
C LEU A 91 -58.07 9.64 35.04
N LEU A 92 -58.54 10.55 34.18
CA LEU A 92 -57.88 10.86 32.91
C LEU A 92 -56.50 11.49 33.12
N ALA A 93 -56.38 12.44 34.06
CA ALA A 93 -55.10 13.07 34.39
C ALA A 93 -54.09 12.05 34.94
N SER A 94 -54.54 11.15 35.82
CA SER A 94 -53.70 10.08 36.36
C SER A 94 -53.26 9.08 35.28
N GLY A 95 -54.16 8.69 34.39
CA GLY A 95 -53.87 7.80 33.26
C GLY A 95 -52.88 8.42 32.29
N TRP A 96 -53.02 9.71 31.97
CA TRP A 96 -52.04 10.44 31.17
C TRP A 96 -50.68 10.46 31.88
N TRP A 97 -50.64 10.90 33.15
CA TRP A 97 -49.39 11.06 33.88
C TRP A 97 -48.58 9.75 33.96
N VAL A 98 -49.24 8.65 34.30
CA VAL A 98 -48.60 7.32 34.36
C VAL A 98 -48.12 6.88 32.97
N ASN A 99 -48.93 7.07 31.93
CA ASN A 99 -48.56 6.70 30.56
C ASN A 99 -47.37 7.54 30.06
N PHE A 100 -47.32 8.83 30.40
CA PHE A 100 -46.21 9.71 30.03
C PHE A 100 -44.91 9.28 30.72
N ARG A 101 -44.96 9.00 32.02
CA ARG A 101 -43.80 8.53 32.77
C ARG A 101 -43.31 7.16 32.31
N LEU A 102 -44.22 6.26 31.96
CA LEU A 102 -43.87 4.96 31.39
C LEU A 102 -43.20 5.11 30.02
N TYR A 103 -43.76 5.97 29.17
CA TYR A 103 -43.21 6.27 27.85
C TYR A 103 -41.80 6.85 27.91
N GLU A 104 -41.52 7.75 28.86
CA GLU A 104 -40.17 8.27 29.07
C GLU A 104 -39.20 7.18 29.52
N ARG A 105 -39.63 6.29 30.42
CA ARG A 105 -38.80 5.17 30.90
C ARG A 105 -38.48 4.20 29.77
N ASP A 106 -39.48 3.82 28.98
CA ASP A 106 -39.30 2.89 27.86
C ASP A 106 -38.42 3.52 26.77
N LYS A 107 -38.58 4.81 26.50
CA LYS A 107 -37.71 5.54 25.56
C LYS A 107 -36.26 5.55 26.03
N ASN A 108 -36.02 5.70 27.33
CA ASN A 108 -34.66 5.66 27.88
C ASN A 108 -34.08 4.25 27.85
N ALA A 109 -34.87 3.22 28.17
CA ALA A 109 -34.46 1.82 28.06
C ALA A 109 -34.06 1.46 26.62
N ILE A 110 -34.89 1.80 25.62
CA ILE A 110 -34.60 1.54 24.21
C ILE A 110 -33.34 2.29 23.76
N ARG A 111 -33.14 3.54 24.20
CA ARG A 111 -31.92 4.29 23.89
C ARG A 111 -30.68 3.63 24.48
N GLU A 112 -30.76 3.15 25.71
CA GLU A 112 -29.65 2.47 26.36
C GLU A 112 -29.31 1.15 25.67
N GLU A 113 -30.33 0.34 25.35
CA GLU A 113 -30.17 -0.89 24.58
C GLU A 113 -29.55 -0.63 23.20
N MET A 114 -30.00 0.41 22.48
CA MET A 114 -29.41 0.79 21.20
C MET A 114 -27.95 1.24 21.36
N LEU A 115 -27.62 2.03 22.38
CA LEU A 115 -26.24 2.44 22.63
C LEU A 115 -25.33 1.25 22.97
N VAL A 116 -25.84 0.27 23.71
CA VAL A 116 -25.13 -0.97 24.01
C VAL A 116 -24.91 -1.79 22.73
N ALA A 117 -25.95 -1.99 21.92
CA ALA A 117 -25.86 -2.72 20.66
C ALA A 117 -24.85 -2.06 19.69
N VAL A 118 -24.93 -0.75 19.51
CA VAL A 118 -23.99 0.01 18.67
C VAL A 118 -22.56 -0.12 19.19
N ARG A 119 -22.34 -0.03 20.50
CA ARG A 119 -20.99 -0.23 21.07
C ARG A 119 -20.47 -1.64 20.85
N GLN A 120 -21.33 -2.65 20.90
CA GLN A 120 -20.95 -4.04 20.62
C GLN A 120 -20.58 -4.22 19.15
N GLU A 121 -21.37 -3.70 18.22
CA GLU A 121 -21.05 -3.75 16.79
C GLU A 121 -19.77 -2.99 16.46
N VAL A 122 -19.57 -1.79 17.01
CA VAL A 122 -18.34 -1.01 16.81
C VAL A 122 -17.12 -1.78 17.35
N ARG A 123 -17.24 -2.45 18.50
CA ARG A 123 -16.16 -3.29 19.03
C ARG A 123 -15.89 -4.50 18.14
N ALA A 124 -16.94 -5.16 17.65
CA ALA A 124 -16.80 -6.30 16.74
C ALA A 124 -16.14 -5.90 15.41
N LEU A 125 -16.51 -4.73 14.87
CA LEU A 125 -15.88 -4.15 13.68
C LEU A 125 -14.42 -3.79 13.93
N ASP A 126 -14.10 -3.14 15.05
CA ASP A 126 -12.72 -2.79 15.43
C ASP A 126 -11.84 -4.06 15.60
N THR A 127 -12.38 -5.12 16.21
CA THR A 127 -11.67 -6.41 16.30
C THR A 127 -11.49 -7.06 14.92
N GLY A 128 -12.53 -7.06 14.08
CA GLY A 128 -12.46 -7.61 12.73
C GLY A 128 -11.46 -6.88 11.84
N LEU A 129 -11.46 -5.54 11.88
CA LEU A 129 -10.49 -4.71 11.15
C LEU A 129 -9.05 -4.95 11.62
N ARG A 130 -8.83 -5.10 12.93
CA ARG A 130 -7.50 -5.43 13.46
C ARG A 130 -7.03 -6.82 13.05
N GLU A 131 -7.92 -7.80 13.02
CA GLU A 131 -7.58 -9.15 12.56
C GLU A 131 -7.25 -9.17 11.07
N GLU A 132 -8.04 -8.47 10.25
CA GLU A 132 -7.78 -8.38 8.81
C GLU A 132 -6.48 -7.62 8.52
N ALA A 133 -6.21 -6.52 9.24
CA ALA A 133 -4.94 -5.80 9.16
C ALA A 133 -3.74 -6.69 9.55
N ARG A 134 -3.88 -7.51 10.59
CA ARG A 134 -2.84 -8.49 10.99
C ARG A 134 -2.62 -9.54 9.91
N ARG A 135 -3.69 -10.10 9.33
CA ARG A 135 -3.59 -11.07 8.23
C ARG A 135 -2.88 -10.49 7.02
N GLN A 136 -3.23 -9.26 6.62
CA GLN A 136 -2.55 -8.57 5.52
C GLN A 136 -1.07 -8.34 5.85
N GLN A 137 -0.76 -7.90 7.07
CA GLN A 137 0.63 -7.71 7.50
C GLN A 137 1.44 -9.01 7.49
N ASP A 138 0.84 -10.12 7.92
CA ASP A 138 1.47 -11.44 7.91
C ASP A 138 1.70 -11.92 6.47
N GLN A 139 0.72 -11.74 5.57
CA GLN A 139 0.84 -12.05 4.14
C GLN A 139 1.96 -11.24 3.47
N PHE A 140 2.01 -9.92 3.70
CA PHE A 140 3.09 -9.08 3.18
C PHE A 140 4.45 -9.50 3.72
N THR A 141 4.52 -9.87 5.00
CA THR A 141 5.77 -10.33 5.61
C THR A 141 6.24 -11.65 5.00
N GLU A 142 5.32 -12.56 4.69
CA GLU A 142 5.62 -13.82 4.03
C GLU A 142 6.06 -13.59 2.57
N GLU A 143 5.37 -12.73 1.82
CA GLU A 143 5.73 -12.35 0.46
C GLU A 143 7.12 -11.69 0.41
N LEU A 144 7.43 -10.78 1.34
CA LEU A 144 8.76 -10.17 1.44
C LEU A 144 9.86 -11.19 1.78
N ARG A 145 9.56 -12.19 2.61
CA ARG A 145 10.50 -13.29 2.89
C ARG A 145 10.74 -14.14 1.65
N PHE A 146 9.68 -14.48 0.93
CA PHE A 146 9.79 -15.23 -0.31
C PHE A 146 10.60 -14.47 -1.37
N LEU A 147 10.29 -13.19 -1.58
CA LEU A 147 11.00 -12.33 -2.53
C LEU A 147 12.47 -12.15 -2.14
N ARG A 148 12.77 -11.98 -0.85
CA ARG A 148 14.15 -11.95 -0.34
C ARG A 148 14.90 -13.24 -0.67
N THR A 149 14.28 -14.40 -0.47
CA THR A 149 14.89 -15.70 -0.80
C THR A 149 15.16 -15.81 -2.30
N GLN A 150 14.22 -15.42 -3.15
CA GLN A 150 14.42 -15.41 -4.60
C GLN A 150 15.58 -14.50 -5.03
N VAL A 151 15.66 -13.28 -4.47
CA VAL A 151 16.77 -12.35 -4.76
C VAL A 151 18.10 -12.93 -4.27
N GLN A 152 18.10 -13.55 -3.08
CA GLN A 152 19.30 -14.15 -2.50
C GLN A 152 19.79 -15.36 -3.30
N GLU A 153 18.90 -16.08 -3.97
CA GLU A 153 19.21 -17.19 -4.87
C GLU A 153 19.63 -16.71 -6.28
N ALA A 154 19.01 -15.66 -6.80
CA ALA A 154 19.31 -15.12 -8.13
C ALA A 154 20.64 -14.34 -8.19
N LEU A 155 21.02 -13.66 -7.10
CA LEU A 155 22.26 -12.88 -7.02
C LEU A 155 23.54 -13.70 -7.28
N PRO A 156 23.77 -14.88 -6.65
CA PRO A 156 24.97 -15.67 -6.93
C PRO A 156 24.99 -16.19 -8.36
N ALA A 157 23.85 -16.61 -8.93
CA ALA A 157 23.78 -17.05 -10.32
C ALA A 157 24.17 -15.91 -11.28
N LEU A 158 23.60 -14.72 -11.11
CA LEU A 158 23.94 -13.56 -11.93
C LEU A 158 25.42 -13.15 -11.78
N ARG A 159 25.97 -13.20 -10.55
CA ARG A 159 27.39 -12.92 -10.31
C ARG A 159 28.29 -13.91 -11.03
N ASP A 160 27.94 -15.20 -11.00
CA ASP A 160 28.74 -16.25 -11.63
C ASP A 160 28.68 -16.15 -13.16
N ASP A 161 27.53 -15.75 -13.73
CA ASP A 161 27.39 -15.51 -15.16
C ASP A 161 28.20 -14.29 -15.62
N VAL A 162 28.13 -13.17 -14.90
CA VAL A 162 28.97 -11.98 -15.17
C VAL A 162 30.45 -12.31 -15.06
N ARG A 163 30.85 -13.13 -14.08
CA ARG A 163 32.24 -13.56 -13.95
C ARG A 163 32.70 -14.41 -15.14
N LYS A 164 31.88 -15.36 -15.60
CA LYS A 164 32.20 -16.19 -16.78
C LYS A 164 32.30 -15.34 -18.04
N GLU A 165 31.37 -14.41 -18.24
CA GLU A 165 31.43 -13.48 -19.37
C GLU A 165 32.69 -12.59 -19.32
N ALA A 166 33.07 -12.12 -18.13
CA ALA A 166 34.30 -11.35 -17.94
C ALA A 166 35.57 -12.19 -18.22
N GLU A 167 35.61 -13.46 -17.80
CA GLU A 167 36.73 -14.37 -18.08
C GLU A 167 36.84 -14.69 -19.58
N LEU A 168 35.70 -14.91 -20.26
CA LEU A 168 35.66 -15.08 -21.71
C LEU A 168 36.09 -13.81 -22.44
N ALA A 169 35.56 -12.64 -22.06
CA ALA A 169 35.97 -11.37 -22.66
C ALA A 169 37.46 -11.08 -22.44
N ALA A 170 37.99 -11.37 -21.25
CA ALA A 170 39.41 -11.23 -20.94
C ALA A 170 40.26 -12.16 -21.80
N THR A 171 39.88 -13.43 -21.95
CA THR A 171 40.63 -14.37 -22.81
C THR A 171 40.56 -13.96 -24.29
N PHE A 172 39.41 -13.51 -24.79
CA PHE A 172 39.28 -12.99 -26.15
C PHE A 172 40.08 -11.72 -26.39
N ALA A 173 40.18 -10.82 -25.41
CA ALA A 173 40.93 -9.57 -25.54
C ALA A 173 42.45 -9.77 -25.33
N LEU A 174 42.86 -10.60 -24.38
CA LEU A 174 44.27 -10.77 -23.99
C LEU A 174 45.03 -11.73 -24.92
N ASN A 175 44.40 -12.78 -25.45
CA ASN A 175 45.05 -13.73 -26.35
C ASN A 175 45.63 -13.07 -27.63
N PRO A 176 44.91 -12.21 -28.37
CA PRO A 176 45.49 -11.54 -29.53
C PRO A 176 46.60 -10.56 -29.15
N ILE A 177 46.51 -9.91 -27.98
CA ILE A 177 47.58 -9.03 -27.49
C ILE A 177 48.83 -9.86 -27.15
N ALA A 178 48.67 -10.99 -26.46
CA ALA A 178 49.77 -11.90 -26.13
C ALA A 178 50.44 -12.45 -27.40
N ARG A 179 49.66 -12.82 -28.43
CA ARG A 179 50.20 -13.24 -29.73
C ARG A 179 50.95 -12.11 -30.43
N LYS A 180 50.39 -10.89 -30.45
CA LYS A 180 51.08 -9.73 -31.02
C LYS A 180 52.37 -9.41 -30.28
N LEU A 181 52.38 -9.52 -28.95
CA LEU A 181 53.57 -9.30 -28.14
C LEU A 181 54.66 -10.32 -28.45
N ASN A 182 54.31 -11.60 -28.56
CA ASN A 182 55.24 -12.66 -28.95
C ASN A 182 55.76 -12.46 -30.39
N ASN A 183 54.89 -12.09 -31.33
CA ASN A 183 55.31 -11.79 -32.71
C ASN A 183 56.28 -10.61 -32.75
N LEU A 184 55.99 -9.55 -31.99
CA LEU A 184 56.83 -8.36 -31.93
C LEU A 184 58.19 -8.65 -31.26
N ASP A 185 58.22 -9.54 -30.27
CA ASP A 185 59.45 -10.04 -29.67
C ASP A 185 60.31 -10.83 -30.68
N HIS A 186 59.67 -11.67 -31.51
CA HIS A 186 60.34 -12.36 -32.61
C HIS A 186 60.84 -11.41 -33.71
N GLU A 187 60.04 -10.43 -34.12
CA GLU A 187 60.43 -9.41 -35.12
C GLU A 187 61.60 -8.55 -34.61
N PHE A 188 61.54 -8.10 -33.36
CA PHE A 188 62.61 -7.33 -32.74
C PHE A 188 63.91 -8.13 -32.65
N THR A 189 63.80 -9.40 -32.31
CA THR A 189 64.94 -10.33 -32.29
C THR A 189 65.52 -10.52 -33.70
N GLY A 190 64.67 -10.71 -34.71
CA GLY A 190 65.08 -10.82 -36.11
C GLY A 190 65.86 -9.59 -36.56
N LEU A 191 65.30 -8.39 -36.34
CA LEU A 191 65.97 -7.13 -36.66
C LEU A 191 67.30 -6.96 -35.93
N LYS A 192 67.40 -7.42 -34.68
CA LYS A 192 68.66 -7.37 -33.93
C LYS A 192 69.70 -8.33 -34.52
N ILE A 193 69.27 -9.50 -35.00
CA ILE A 193 70.13 -10.45 -35.70
C ILE A 193 70.60 -9.86 -37.04
N ASP A 194 69.68 -9.32 -37.85
CA ASP A 194 70.00 -8.70 -39.15
C ASP A 194 71.00 -7.54 -38.97
N LEU A 195 70.80 -6.71 -37.94
CA LEU A 195 71.72 -5.62 -37.59
C LEU A 195 73.11 -6.15 -37.20
N LEU A 196 73.18 -7.21 -36.39
CA LEU A 196 74.45 -7.81 -36.00
C LEU A 196 75.17 -8.45 -37.20
N GLU A 197 74.43 -9.07 -38.12
CA GLU A 197 74.98 -9.61 -39.36
C GLU A 197 75.60 -8.51 -40.23
N GLU A 198 74.88 -7.39 -40.43
CA GLU A 198 75.39 -6.23 -41.17
C GLU A 198 76.61 -5.60 -40.46
N GLU A 199 76.57 -5.45 -39.13
CA GLU A 199 77.69 -4.97 -38.33
C GLU A 199 78.93 -5.85 -38.53
N VAL A 200 78.80 -7.18 -38.43
CA VAL A 200 79.90 -8.14 -38.60
C VAL A 200 80.51 -8.04 -40.00
N GLU A 201 79.69 -7.98 -41.06
CA GLU A 201 80.18 -7.88 -42.44
C GLU A 201 80.86 -6.53 -42.71
N SER A 202 80.37 -5.44 -42.11
CA SER A 202 81.02 -4.13 -42.19
C SER A 202 82.37 -4.12 -41.46
N LEU A 203 82.45 -4.78 -40.30
CA LEU A 203 83.64 -4.83 -39.45
C LEU A 203 84.70 -5.78 -39.99
N ARG A 204 84.30 -6.83 -40.71
CA ARG A 204 85.20 -7.74 -41.42
C ARG A 204 86.21 -7.00 -42.30
N LYS A 205 85.82 -5.85 -42.87
CA LYS A 205 86.67 -4.98 -43.69
C LYS A 205 87.57 -4.03 -42.88
N ARG A 206 87.22 -3.77 -41.61
CA ARG A 206 87.87 -2.75 -40.76
C ARG A 206 88.81 -3.34 -39.71
N GLY A 207 88.58 -4.58 -39.26
CA GLY A 207 89.44 -5.27 -38.31
C GLY A 207 88.82 -6.60 -37.84
N PRO A 208 89.58 -7.71 -37.85
CA PRO A 208 89.04 -9.05 -37.58
C PRO A 208 88.61 -9.25 -36.13
N THR A 209 89.28 -8.60 -35.18
CA THR A 209 89.03 -8.73 -33.73
C THR A 209 87.64 -8.27 -33.32
N LEU A 210 87.26 -7.05 -33.73
CA LEU A 210 85.94 -6.48 -33.43
C LEU A 210 84.80 -7.24 -34.15
N ALA A 211 85.08 -7.77 -35.35
CA ALA A 211 84.14 -8.61 -36.09
C ALA A 211 83.89 -9.94 -35.35
N VAL A 212 84.92 -10.55 -34.76
CA VAL A 212 84.76 -11.77 -33.93
C VAL A 212 83.93 -11.49 -32.69
N GLN A 213 84.18 -10.38 -31.97
CA GLN A 213 83.38 -10.02 -30.81
C GLN A 213 81.88 -9.87 -31.15
N LYS A 214 81.57 -9.19 -32.27
CA LYS A 214 80.19 -9.03 -32.74
C LYS A 214 79.58 -10.34 -33.25
N CYS A 215 80.39 -11.20 -33.85
CA CYS A 215 79.97 -12.54 -34.24
C CYS A 215 79.64 -13.44 -33.03
N ILE A 216 80.37 -13.28 -31.92
CA ILE A 216 80.07 -13.97 -30.65
C ILE A 216 78.75 -13.45 -30.07
N GLU A 217 78.51 -12.14 -30.08
CA GLU A 217 77.23 -11.54 -29.66
C GLU A 217 76.05 -12.07 -30.51
N TRP A 218 76.25 -12.17 -31.83
CA TRP A 218 75.28 -12.76 -32.75
C TRP A 218 75.01 -14.23 -32.46
N LEU A 219 76.07 -15.02 -32.23
CA LEU A 219 75.95 -16.44 -31.89
C LEU A 219 75.20 -16.64 -30.56
N HIS A 220 75.51 -15.84 -29.55
CA HIS A 220 74.79 -15.84 -28.27
C HIS A 220 73.30 -15.55 -28.43
N LEU A 221 72.96 -14.53 -29.20
CA LEU A 221 71.58 -14.18 -29.48
C LEU A 221 70.87 -15.32 -30.22
N SER A 222 71.50 -15.89 -31.24
CA SER A 222 70.94 -16.98 -32.06
C SER A 222 70.70 -18.26 -31.25
N ILE A 223 71.61 -18.61 -30.33
CA ILE A 223 71.45 -19.74 -29.40
C ILE A 223 70.29 -19.47 -28.43
N ARG A 224 70.21 -18.27 -27.86
CA ARG A 224 69.17 -17.90 -26.90
C ARG A 224 67.76 -18.02 -27.50
N HIS A 225 67.62 -17.70 -28.77
CA HIS A 225 66.34 -17.76 -29.48
C HIS A 225 66.11 -19.08 -30.23
N GLY A 226 67.04 -20.03 -30.14
CA GLY A 226 66.89 -21.39 -30.66
C GLY A 226 66.71 -21.47 -32.18
N ASN A 227 67.24 -20.52 -32.95
CA ASN A 227 67.16 -20.57 -34.41
C ASN A 227 68.41 -21.24 -34.98
N PRO A 228 68.34 -22.52 -35.42
CA PRO A 228 69.51 -23.26 -35.86
C PRO A 228 70.15 -22.67 -37.12
N PHE A 229 69.37 -22.04 -38.00
CA PHE A 229 69.89 -21.43 -39.23
C PHE A 229 70.82 -20.25 -38.94
N ASN A 230 70.46 -19.42 -37.96
CA ASN A 230 71.25 -18.25 -37.58
C ASN A 230 72.51 -18.66 -36.83
N VAL A 231 72.42 -19.73 -36.03
CA VAL A 231 73.58 -20.35 -35.39
C VAL A 231 74.55 -20.86 -36.47
N GLU A 232 74.05 -21.56 -37.48
CA GLU A 232 74.86 -22.07 -38.57
C GLU A 232 75.56 -20.94 -39.35
N ALA A 233 74.82 -19.91 -39.74
CA ALA A 233 75.35 -18.74 -40.43
C ALA A 233 76.44 -18.02 -39.61
N ALA A 234 76.17 -17.77 -38.32
CA ALA A 234 77.13 -17.14 -37.41
C ALA A 234 78.40 -18.01 -37.25
N LEU A 235 78.27 -19.33 -37.14
CA LEU A 235 79.41 -20.25 -37.07
C LEU A 235 80.25 -20.24 -38.35
N GLN A 236 79.61 -20.20 -39.52
CA GLN A 236 80.31 -20.12 -40.81
C GLN A 236 81.11 -18.81 -40.93
N VAL A 237 80.50 -17.68 -40.54
CA VAL A 237 81.18 -16.38 -40.53
C VAL A 237 82.34 -16.37 -39.53
N LEU A 238 82.15 -16.95 -38.34
CA LEU A 238 83.20 -17.07 -37.34
C LEU A 238 84.39 -17.90 -37.85
N ILE A 239 84.13 -19.06 -38.47
CA ILE A 239 85.18 -19.89 -39.09
C ILE A 239 85.93 -19.07 -40.14
N ALA A 240 85.23 -18.38 -41.03
CA ALA A 240 85.84 -17.60 -42.09
C ALA A 240 86.68 -16.42 -41.56
N LEU A 241 86.27 -15.80 -40.45
CA LEU A 241 87.04 -14.75 -39.78
C LEU A 241 88.33 -15.31 -39.18
N VAL A 242 88.26 -16.45 -38.49
CA VAL A 242 89.39 -17.10 -37.82
C VAL A 242 90.39 -17.66 -38.84
N GLU A 243 89.93 -18.36 -39.88
CA GLU A 243 90.77 -18.86 -40.98
C GLU A 243 91.43 -17.71 -41.78
N GLY A 244 90.85 -16.51 -41.76
CA GLY A 244 91.37 -15.31 -42.41
C GLY A 244 92.66 -14.73 -41.83
N GLY A 245 93.16 -15.27 -40.70
CA GLY A 245 94.50 -14.96 -40.18
C GLY A 245 94.64 -13.63 -39.43
N GLY A 246 93.61 -13.20 -38.71
CA GLY A 246 93.68 -12.02 -37.85
C GLY A 246 94.42 -12.26 -36.52
N GLU A 247 94.95 -11.18 -35.92
CA GLU A 247 95.39 -11.21 -34.52
C GLU A 247 94.15 -11.12 -33.62
N PHE A 248 93.88 -12.17 -32.84
CA PHE A 248 92.72 -12.28 -31.96
C PHE A 248 93.17 -12.31 -30.51
N PHE A 249 92.46 -11.64 -29.61
CA PHE A 249 92.79 -11.73 -28.19
C PHE A 249 92.40 -13.11 -27.62
N ARG A 250 93.27 -13.70 -26.81
CA ARG A 250 93.01 -14.96 -26.07
C ARG A 250 91.70 -14.98 -25.29
N SER A 251 91.21 -13.84 -24.81
CA SER A 251 89.93 -13.73 -24.10
C SER A 251 88.74 -13.97 -25.01
N GLU A 252 88.77 -13.39 -26.22
CA GLU A 252 87.69 -13.49 -27.20
C GLU A 252 87.63 -14.90 -27.80
N LEU A 253 88.78 -15.50 -28.11
CA LEU A 253 88.85 -16.90 -28.56
C LEU A 253 88.32 -17.87 -27.50
N ARG A 254 88.60 -17.62 -26.21
CA ARG A 254 88.09 -18.44 -25.11
C ARG A 254 86.57 -18.33 -25.01
N GLU A 255 86.04 -17.12 -25.08
CA GLU A 255 84.60 -16.87 -25.06
C GLU A 255 83.93 -17.55 -26.26
N ALA A 256 84.45 -17.37 -27.48
CA ALA A 256 83.96 -18.05 -28.68
C ALA A 256 83.91 -19.57 -28.50
N ILE A 257 84.99 -20.20 -28.01
CA ILE A 257 85.03 -21.65 -27.78
C ILE A 257 83.95 -22.08 -26.76
N GLU A 258 83.74 -21.30 -25.70
CA GLU A 258 82.72 -21.60 -24.71
C GLU A 258 81.31 -21.52 -25.28
N VAL A 259 81.02 -20.48 -26.08
CA VAL A 259 79.71 -20.29 -26.74
C VAL A 259 79.44 -21.40 -27.76
N VAL A 260 80.43 -21.72 -28.59
CA VAL A 260 80.33 -22.81 -29.58
C VAL A 260 80.11 -24.16 -28.88
N ARG A 261 80.76 -24.40 -27.74
CA ARG A 261 80.55 -25.64 -26.96
C ARG A 261 79.14 -25.76 -26.40
N ARG A 262 78.58 -24.64 -25.91
CA ARG A 262 77.20 -24.57 -25.35
C ARG A 262 76.10 -24.67 -26.41
N THR A 263 76.46 -24.61 -27.70
CA THR A 263 75.50 -24.80 -28.78
C THR A 263 75.11 -26.28 -28.84
N ASP A 264 73.82 -26.61 -28.72
CA ASP A 264 73.31 -28.00 -28.79
C ASP A 264 73.35 -28.61 -30.21
N ASP A 265 73.91 -27.89 -31.17
CA ASP A 265 74.03 -28.33 -32.56
C ASP A 265 75.14 -29.38 -32.70
N GLU A 266 74.78 -30.60 -33.15
CA GLU A 266 75.71 -31.67 -33.51
C GLU A 266 76.24 -31.52 -34.95
N SER A 267 76.00 -30.39 -35.61
CA SER A 267 76.46 -30.16 -36.97
C SER A 267 77.98 -30.32 -37.12
N PRO A 268 78.46 -30.78 -38.28
CA PRO A 268 79.89 -30.83 -38.59
C PRO A 268 80.55 -29.45 -38.54
N LEU A 269 79.75 -28.37 -38.59
CA LEU A 269 80.22 -26.99 -38.50
C LEU A 269 80.67 -26.63 -37.09
N LYS A 270 80.03 -27.16 -36.04
CA LYS A 270 80.51 -27.00 -34.66
C LYS A 270 81.91 -27.58 -34.49
N ALA A 271 82.12 -28.82 -34.96
CA ALA A 271 83.41 -29.48 -34.89
C ALA A 271 84.48 -28.70 -35.67
N ARG A 272 84.12 -28.16 -36.84
CA ARG A 272 85.01 -27.32 -37.65
C ARG A 272 85.33 -25.98 -36.98
N ALA A 273 84.34 -25.31 -36.39
CA ALA A 273 84.54 -24.06 -35.66
C ALA A 273 85.48 -24.24 -34.47
N LEU A 274 85.30 -25.32 -33.70
CA LEU A 274 86.19 -25.64 -32.59
C LEU A 274 87.61 -25.93 -33.06
N ALA A 275 87.77 -26.69 -34.15
CA ALA A 275 89.09 -26.96 -34.72
C ALA A 275 89.78 -25.68 -35.22
N ALA A 276 89.04 -24.78 -35.88
CA ALA A 276 89.56 -23.49 -36.33
C ALA A 276 89.99 -22.61 -35.15
N LEU A 277 89.15 -22.50 -34.11
CA LEU A 277 89.44 -21.71 -32.90
C LEU A 277 90.64 -22.26 -32.12
N ASP A 278 90.75 -23.59 -31.97
CA ASP A 278 91.88 -24.24 -31.32
C ASP A 278 93.19 -24.04 -32.12
N SER A 279 93.12 -24.01 -33.46
CA SER A 279 94.28 -23.75 -34.31
C SER A 279 94.78 -22.30 -34.20
N ALA A 280 93.87 -21.32 -34.13
CA ALA A 280 94.23 -19.91 -33.96
C ALA A 280 94.85 -19.64 -32.59
N LYS A 281 94.38 -20.34 -31.54
CA LYS A 281 94.95 -20.26 -30.18
C LYS A 281 96.41 -20.76 -30.10
N LEU A 282 96.85 -21.61 -31.04
CA LEU A 282 98.22 -22.13 -31.10
C LEU A 282 99.19 -21.23 -31.86
N MET A 283 98.69 -20.25 -32.63
CA MET A 283 99.52 -19.30 -33.39
C MET A 283 99.96 -18.05 -32.60
N GLU A 284 99.35 -17.80 -31.43
CA GLU A 284 99.75 -16.77 -30.45
C GLU A 284 100.65 -17.32 -29.33
#